data_AF-A0A7W9GDX9-F1
#
_entry.id   AF-A0A7W9GDX9-F1
#
_cell.length_a   1.000
_cell.length_b   1.000
_cell.length_c   1.000
_cell.angle_alpha   90.00
_cell.angle_beta   90.00
_cell.angle_gamma   90.00
#
_symmetry.space_group_name_H-M   'P 1'
#
loop_
_entity.id
_entity.type
_entity.pdbx_description
1 polymer ?
#
loop_
_entity_poly.entity_id
_entity_poly.type
_entity_poly.pdbx_seq_one_letter_code
_entity_poly.pdbx_strand_id
1 'polypeptide(L)'
;MFTGNVQEIGTVVAVDEARIAVSAPRAAAGAPGSICLNGVGLTVLQTAYETQLLEAGLSAETRRRSTLDQIRPGTRVNVETPLALGDPLAGHLVQGNVDAVGKIVRIDDEGVARRLWIKPPERFLPLVVAKGQIAIDGVSLTVAEVSRDRFSVALIPLTLRATTLSELSVGDRVNLEPDLVVRLVRRRVPDLARSVTEAVATLPWAGRLSGGRGVEQALAQLAAGGAVMIWDPDREGEGDVVFAGARLRPEAFTFLLTQVCGHPTVPCAPEVLDRLEIGPVPGPGDRHGTRPHIPVDLASGTGTGVSAAERAATVRRLAHPDARPADFLRPGHVFPLAARPGGLAERAGHTEATVAMCVAAGLPPVGVCCEVMNPDGTMAGAADLEIAALRWGLPLLDVADLGKHL
;
A
#
# COMPACT_ATOMS: atom_id res chain seq x y z
N MET A 1 24.92 -5.50 -11.76
CA MET A 1 23.76 -5.10 -10.95
C MET A 1 24.28 -4.16 -9.89
N PHE A 2 23.51 -3.13 -9.57
CA PHE A 2 23.83 -2.15 -8.54
C PHE A 2 22.64 -2.05 -7.58
N THR A 3 22.79 -1.23 -6.55
CA THR A 3 21.80 -1.06 -5.49
C THR A 3 21.23 0.35 -5.39
N GLY A 4 21.83 1.28 -6.14
CA GLY A 4 21.60 2.70 -6.01
C GLY A 4 22.20 3.29 -4.73
N ASN A 5 23.12 2.56 -4.08
CA ASN A 5 23.84 3.04 -2.92
C ASN A 5 25.15 3.68 -3.39
N VAL A 6 25.13 5.01 -3.51
CA VAL A 6 26.29 5.78 -3.98
C VAL A 6 27.47 5.54 -3.04
N GLN A 7 28.56 5.03 -3.60
CA GLN A 7 29.77 4.79 -2.84
C GLN A 7 30.52 6.09 -2.62
N GLU A 8 30.67 6.91 -3.66
CA GLU A 8 31.31 8.21 -3.56
C GLU A 8 30.82 9.18 -4.63
N ILE A 9 31.13 10.46 -4.45
CA ILE A 9 30.98 11.49 -5.47
C ILE A 9 32.31 11.62 -6.21
N GLY A 10 32.34 11.19 -7.47
CA GLY A 10 33.48 11.32 -8.36
C GLY A 10 33.48 12.64 -9.14
N THR A 11 34.59 12.93 -9.81
CA THR A 11 34.71 14.09 -10.70
C THR A 11 35.12 13.64 -12.10
N VAL A 12 34.38 14.07 -13.12
CA VAL A 12 34.75 13.82 -14.52
C VAL A 12 36.01 14.59 -14.86
N VAL A 13 37.04 13.90 -15.33
CA VAL A 13 38.34 14.50 -15.68
C VAL A 13 38.44 14.71 -17.19
N ALA A 14 37.92 13.79 -17.98
CA ALA A 14 37.86 13.89 -19.43
C ALA A 14 36.60 13.19 -19.96
N VAL A 15 36.09 13.66 -21.09
CA VAL A 15 35.00 13.01 -21.80
C VAL A 15 35.13 13.29 -23.30
N ASP A 16 35.01 12.25 -24.11
CA ASP A 16 34.99 12.32 -25.57
C ASP A 16 33.83 11.47 -26.13
N GLU A 17 33.70 11.38 -27.45
CA GLU A 17 32.58 10.68 -28.10
C GLU A 17 32.42 9.22 -27.69
N ALA A 18 33.50 8.54 -27.31
CA ALA A 18 33.52 7.11 -27.04
C ALA A 18 33.87 6.77 -25.57
N ARG A 19 34.38 7.72 -24.79
CA ARG A 19 34.93 7.45 -23.46
C ARG A 19 34.60 8.54 -22.45
N ILE A 20 34.57 8.14 -21.19
CA ILE A 20 34.50 9.04 -20.04
C ILE A 20 35.52 8.60 -18.99
N ALA A 21 36.29 9.55 -18.47
CA ALA A 21 37.26 9.33 -17.42
C ALA A 21 36.81 10.06 -16.15
N VAL A 22 36.77 9.35 -15.03
CA VAL A 22 36.29 9.85 -13.73
C VAL A 22 37.34 9.57 -12.66
N SER A 23 37.63 10.58 -11.84
CA SER A 23 38.38 10.41 -10.60
C SER A 23 37.43 9.98 -9.49
N ALA A 24 37.62 8.75 -9.00
CA ALA A 24 36.81 8.12 -7.97
C ALA A 24 37.67 7.08 -7.20
N PRO A 25 38.44 7.52 -6.18
CA PRO A 25 39.45 6.69 -5.55
C PRO A 25 38.92 5.43 -4.85
N ARG A 26 37.74 5.50 -4.21
CA ARG A 26 37.18 4.33 -3.54
C ARG A 26 36.73 3.27 -4.53
N ALA A 27 36.11 3.69 -5.62
CA ALA A 27 35.68 2.80 -6.69
C ALA A 27 36.90 2.22 -7.43
N ALA A 28 37.94 3.02 -7.68
CA ALA A 28 39.17 2.57 -8.33
C ALA A 28 39.93 1.51 -7.53
N ALA A 29 39.95 1.64 -6.20
CA ALA A 29 40.57 0.65 -5.31
C ALA A 29 39.94 -0.76 -5.41
N GLY A 30 38.68 -0.85 -5.83
CA GLY A 30 37.95 -2.11 -5.99
C GLY A 30 38.15 -2.83 -7.33
N ALA A 31 39.01 -2.32 -8.22
CA ALA A 31 39.28 -2.86 -9.56
C ALA A 31 38.00 -3.27 -10.35
N PRO A 32 37.08 -2.33 -10.65
CA PRO A 32 35.77 -2.66 -11.17
C PRO A 32 35.80 -3.08 -12.65
N GLY A 33 35.08 -4.15 -13.01
CA GLY A 33 34.84 -4.49 -14.43
C GLY A 33 33.73 -3.65 -15.10
N SER A 34 32.91 -2.98 -14.29
CA SER A 34 31.90 -2.01 -14.74
C SER A 34 31.64 -1.01 -13.62
N ILE A 35 31.09 0.15 -13.95
CA ILE A 35 30.78 1.23 -12.99
C ILE A 35 29.42 1.83 -13.31
N CYS A 36 28.75 2.40 -12.31
CA CYS A 36 27.54 3.17 -12.48
C CYS A 36 27.85 4.65 -12.24
N LEU A 37 27.62 5.51 -13.23
CA LEU A 37 27.79 6.96 -13.14
C LEU A 37 26.42 7.64 -13.28
N ASN A 38 25.95 8.31 -12.24
CA ASN A 38 24.60 8.90 -12.21
C ASN A 38 23.51 7.92 -12.70
N GLY A 39 23.58 6.64 -12.31
CA GLY A 39 22.61 5.62 -12.73
C GLY A 39 22.89 5.00 -14.10
N VAL A 40 23.98 5.38 -14.77
CA VAL A 40 24.38 4.82 -16.07
C VAL A 40 25.47 3.77 -15.88
N GLY A 41 25.13 2.51 -16.16
CA GLY A 41 26.09 1.40 -16.18
C GLY A 41 27.02 1.48 -17.39
N LEU A 42 28.33 1.48 -17.14
CA LEU A 42 29.39 1.55 -18.15
C LEU A 42 30.43 0.45 -17.91
N THR A 43 31.00 -0.08 -19.00
CA THR A 43 32.12 -1.02 -18.92
C THR A 43 33.43 -0.25 -18.74
N VAL A 44 34.19 -0.60 -17.71
CA VAL A 44 35.51 -0.01 -17.45
C VAL A 44 36.49 -0.58 -18.46
N LEU A 45 37.19 0.31 -19.17
CA LEU A 45 38.21 -0.03 -20.15
C LEU A 45 39.60 -0.06 -19.51
N GLN A 46 39.86 0.87 -18.59
CA GLN A 46 41.14 0.99 -17.92
C GLN A 46 40.97 1.62 -16.53
N THR A 47 41.74 1.13 -15.57
CA THR A 47 41.90 1.74 -14.25
C THR A 47 43.35 2.17 -14.11
N ALA A 48 43.59 3.48 -13.93
CA ALA A 48 44.92 3.99 -13.64
C ALA A 48 45.08 4.12 -12.11
N TYR A 49 45.67 3.09 -11.50
CA TYR A 49 45.81 3.00 -10.04
C TYR A 49 46.64 4.14 -9.43
N GLU A 50 47.63 4.67 -10.15
CA GLU A 50 48.46 5.78 -9.65
C GLU A 50 47.69 7.11 -9.59
N THR A 51 46.75 7.32 -10.52
CA THR A 51 45.96 8.56 -10.63
C THR A 51 44.54 8.41 -10.10
N GLN A 52 44.14 7.22 -9.67
CA GLN A 52 42.80 6.90 -9.17
C GLN A 52 41.71 7.24 -10.21
N LEU A 53 42.03 7.06 -11.50
CA LEU A 53 41.14 7.33 -12.62
C LEU A 53 40.51 6.04 -13.15
N LEU A 54 39.21 6.11 -13.39
CA LEU A 54 38.41 5.07 -14.04
C LEU A 54 38.01 5.58 -15.42
N GLU A 55 38.45 4.88 -16.46
CA GLU A 55 38.05 5.15 -17.84
C GLU A 55 37.05 4.10 -18.29
N ALA A 56 35.90 4.55 -18.78
CA ALA A 56 34.80 3.68 -19.21
C ALA A 56 34.31 4.04 -20.62
N GLY A 57 33.82 3.03 -21.33
CA GLY A 57 33.25 3.20 -22.66
C GLY A 57 31.88 3.88 -22.60
N LEU A 58 31.67 4.88 -23.44
CA LEU A 58 30.44 5.65 -23.55
C LEU A 58 29.90 5.55 -24.98
N SER A 59 28.81 4.79 -25.16
CA SER A 59 28.18 4.68 -26.48
C SER A 59 27.36 5.93 -26.83
N ALA A 60 27.20 6.20 -28.13
CA ALA A 60 26.33 7.28 -28.61
C ALA A 60 24.86 7.11 -28.16
N GLU A 61 24.38 5.87 -28.06
CA GLU A 61 23.03 5.58 -27.55
C GLU A 61 22.91 5.96 -26.07
N THR A 62 23.85 5.51 -25.25
CA THR A 62 23.91 5.79 -23.80
C THR A 62 23.97 7.29 -23.56
N ARG A 63 24.83 8.00 -24.30
CA ARG A 63 24.94 9.46 -24.24
C ARG A 63 23.60 10.13 -24.56
N ARG A 64 22.95 9.75 -25.67
CA ARG A 64 21.68 10.35 -26.12
C ARG A 64 20.49 10.07 -25.18
N ARG A 65 20.50 8.92 -24.51
CA ARG A 65 19.38 8.45 -23.66
C ARG A 65 19.48 8.87 -22.19
N SER A 66 20.58 9.47 -21.78
CA SER A 66 20.84 9.86 -20.39
C SER A 66 21.18 11.34 -20.26
N THR A 67 21.52 11.79 -19.05
CA THR A 67 22.07 13.13 -18.76
C THR A 67 23.55 13.26 -19.15
N LEU A 68 24.20 12.18 -19.60
CA LEU A 68 25.60 12.23 -20.03
C LEU A 68 25.80 12.97 -21.37
N ASP A 69 24.73 13.39 -22.05
CA ASP A 69 24.80 14.26 -23.22
C ASP A 69 25.33 15.67 -22.89
N GLN A 70 25.21 16.10 -21.64
CA GLN A 70 25.64 17.44 -21.19
C GLN A 70 26.87 17.41 -20.28
N ILE A 71 27.45 16.24 -20.03
CA ILE A 71 28.56 16.07 -19.09
C ILE A 71 29.85 16.68 -19.63
N ARG A 72 30.65 17.29 -18.74
CA ARG A 72 31.90 17.98 -19.07
C ARG A 72 32.97 17.68 -18.03
N PRO A 73 34.26 17.91 -18.34
CA PRO A 73 35.30 17.91 -17.32
C PRO A 73 34.93 18.86 -16.17
N GLY A 74 35.16 18.41 -14.93
CA GLY A 74 34.76 19.09 -13.69
C GLY A 74 33.37 18.75 -13.17
N THR A 75 32.51 18.09 -13.97
CA THR A 75 31.19 17.67 -13.49
C THR A 75 31.32 16.62 -12.39
N ARG A 76 30.59 16.81 -11.29
CA ARG A 76 30.47 15.86 -10.18
C ARG A 76 29.45 14.79 -10.52
N VAL A 77 29.74 13.53 -10.17
CA VAL A 77 28.88 12.37 -10.48
C VAL A 77 28.78 11.43 -9.30
N ASN A 78 27.61 10.84 -9.09
CA ASN A 78 27.43 9.71 -8.20
C ASN A 78 28.09 8.48 -8.81
N VAL A 79 28.95 7.82 -8.05
CA VAL A 79 29.69 6.62 -8.48
C VAL A 79 29.31 5.43 -7.60
N GLU A 80 28.98 4.31 -8.23
CA GLU A 80 28.73 3.03 -7.58
C GLU A 80 29.39 1.89 -8.38
N THR A 81 30.08 0.96 -7.69
CA THR A 81 30.57 -0.28 -8.29
C THR A 81 29.51 -1.39 -8.22
N PRO A 82 29.59 -2.43 -9.06
CA PRO A 82 28.67 -3.54 -9.04
C PRO A 82 28.62 -4.24 -7.68
N LEU A 83 27.42 -4.68 -7.30
CA LEU A 83 27.20 -5.50 -6.13
C LEU A 83 27.78 -6.91 -6.34
N ALA A 84 28.57 -7.41 -5.39
CA ALA A 84 29.03 -8.80 -5.41
C ALA A 84 27.95 -9.75 -4.86
N LEU A 85 28.00 -11.02 -5.26
CA LEU A 85 27.08 -12.02 -4.75
C LEU A 85 27.36 -12.26 -3.25
N GLY A 86 26.35 -12.04 -2.42
CA GLY A 86 26.44 -12.17 -0.96
C GLY A 86 26.60 -10.84 -0.21
N ASP A 87 26.79 -9.73 -0.93
CA ASP A 87 26.81 -8.40 -0.31
C ASP A 87 25.42 -8.01 0.25
N PRO A 88 25.37 -7.23 1.35
CA PRO A 88 24.12 -6.68 1.84
C PRO A 88 23.43 -5.77 0.81
N LEU A 89 22.13 -5.99 0.60
CA LEU A 89 21.32 -5.15 -0.29
C LEU A 89 20.83 -3.90 0.47
N ALA A 90 21.62 -2.83 0.44
CA ALA A 90 21.34 -1.58 1.17
C ALA A 90 20.38 -0.60 0.42
N GLY A 91 19.95 -0.93 -0.79
CA GLY A 91 18.99 -0.17 -1.61
C GLY A 91 17.99 -1.10 -2.33
N HIS A 92 17.76 -0.90 -3.64
CA HIS A 92 17.03 -1.86 -4.48
C HIS A 92 17.85 -2.28 -5.69
N LEU A 93 17.44 -3.40 -6.31
CA LEU A 93 18.07 -3.92 -7.50
C LEU A 93 17.87 -2.97 -8.69
N VAL A 94 18.98 -2.39 -9.15
CA VAL A 94 19.04 -1.60 -10.39
C VAL A 94 20.10 -2.18 -11.33
N GLN A 95 19.92 -1.96 -12.61
CA GLN A 95 20.78 -2.49 -13.66
C GLN A 95 21.78 -1.44 -14.17
N GLY A 96 21.56 -0.15 -13.89
CA GLY A 96 22.29 0.96 -14.49
C GLY A 96 21.75 1.31 -15.88
N ASN A 97 20.48 1.00 -16.14
CA ASN A 97 19.81 1.22 -17.41
C ASN A 97 18.87 2.41 -17.30
N VAL A 98 19.26 3.55 -17.86
CA VAL A 98 18.41 4.75 -17.87
C VAL A 98 17.19 4.52 -18.76
N ASP A 99 16.03 4.33 -18.13
CA ASP A 99 14.75 4.10 -18.82
C ASP A 99 14.08 5.42 -19.22
N ALA A 100 14.36 6.52 -18.50
CA ALA A 100 13.94 7.87 -18.86
C ALA A 100 14.83 8.97 -18.29
N VAL A 101 14.71 10.18 -18.85
CA VAL A 101 15.26 11.40 -18.27
C VAL A 101 14.11 12.28 -17.80
N GLY A 102 14.06 12.55 -16.51
CA GLY A 102 13.08 13.46 -15.89
C GLY A 102 13.60 14.88 -15.78
N LYS A 103 12.70 15.83 -15.49
CA LYS A 103 13.04 17.23 -15.21
C LYS A 103 12.60 17.62 -13.81
N ILE A 104 13.47 18.26 -13.03
CA ILE A 104 13.09 18.86 -11.74
C ILE A 104 12.17 20.05 -12.02
N VAL A 105 10.93 19.99 -11.51
CA VAL A 105 9.92 21.04 -11.72
C VAL A 105 9.68 21.88 -10.47
N ARG A 106 10.01 21.35 -9.29
CA ARG A 106 9.86 22.05 -8.02
C ARG A 106 10.76 21.42 -6.96
N ILE A 107 11.26 22.25 -6.05
CA ILE A 107 12.02 21.83 -4.88
C ILE A 107 11.38 22.49 -3.67
N ASP A 108 11.07 21.72 -2.63
CA ASP A 108 10.56 22.22 -1.35
C ASP A 108 11.55 21.86 -0.25
N ASP A 109 11.99 22.85 0.55
CA ASP A 109 12.80 22.58 1.74
C ASP A 109 11.86 22.29 2.93
N GLU A 110 11.97 21.08 3.49
CA GLU A 110 11.12 20.55 4.56
C GLU A 110 11.96 20.35 5.84
N GLY A 111 12.40 21.46 6.43
CA GLY A 111 13.26 21.45 7.61
C GLY A 111 14.66 20.91 7.31
N VAL A 112 14.97 19.70 7.78
CA VAL A 112 16.26 19.04 7.51
C VAL A 112 16.26 18.16 6.25
N ALA A 113 15.08 17.95 5.65
CA ALA A 113 14.92 17.21 4.42
C ALA A 113 14.62 18.16 3.26
N ARG A 114 14.84 17.69 2.03
CA ARG A 114 14.49 18.40 0.80
C ARG A 114 13.63 17.52 -0.08
N ARG A 115 12.49 18.02 -0.53
CA ARG A 115 11.62 17.32 -1.48
C ARG A 115 11.93 17.77 -2.90
N LEU A 116 12.16 16.82 -3.79
CA LEU A 116 12.28 17.06 -5.23
C LEU A 116 11.01 16.60 -5.93
N TRP A 117 10.42 17.46 -6.77
CA TRP A 117 9.36 17.11 -7.69
C TRP A 117 9.90 16.97 -9.09
N ILE A 118 9.62 15.83 -9.71
CA ILE A 118 10.20 15.42 -10.98
C ILE A 118 9.08 15.12 -11.96
N LYS A 119 9.14 15.76 -13.13
CA LYS A 119 8.27 15.47 -14.26
C LYS A 119 8.98 14.49 -15.21
N PRO A 120 8.57 13.22 -15.25
CA PRO A 120 9.10 12.26 -16.21
C PRO A 120 8.36 12.38 -17.57
N PRO A 121 8.86 11.74 -18.64
CA PRO A 121 8.07 11.49 -19.84
C PRO A 121 6.81 10.69 -19.51
N GLU A 122 5.70 10.93 -20.21
CA GLU A 122 4.39 10.30 -19.92
C GLU A 122 4.46 8.76 -19.89
N ARG A 123 5.22 8.15 -20.81
CA ARG A 123 5.42 6.69 -20.87
C ARG A 123 6.08 6.09 -19.63
N PHE A 124 6.81 6.90 -18.84
CA PHE A 124 7.55 6.45 -17.67
C PHE A 124 6.73 6.58 -16.39
N LEU A 125 5.82 7.55 -16.31
CA LEU A 125 5.02 7.78 -15.10
C LEU A 125 4.29 6.52 -14.60
N PRO A 126 3.76 5.63 -15.45
CA PRO A 126 3.17 4.38 -14.98
C PRO A 126 4.17 3.47 -14.25
N LEU A 127 5.48 3.56 -14.54
CA LEU A 127 6.52 2.78 -13.86
C LEU A 127 6.86 3.34 -12.47
N VAL A 128 6.30 4.48 -12.08
CA VAL A 128 6.52 5.11 -10.77
C VAL A 128 5.41 4.71 -9.82
N VAL A 129 5.81 4.10 -8.71
CA VAL A 129 4.90 3.57 -7.68
C VAL A 129 5.04 4.41 -6.43
N ALA A 130 3.96 5.00 -5.91
CA ALA A 130 3.99 5.72 -4.64
C ALA A 130 4.44 4.79 -3.51
N LYS A 131 5.36 5.24 -2.66
CA LYS A 131 6.06 4.45 -1.62
C LYS A 131 6.93 3.31 -2.15
N GLY A 132 7.01 3.11 -3.46
CA GLY A 132 7.96 2.22 -4.11
C GLY A 132 9.36 2.81 -4.19
N GLN A 133 10.31 2.00 -4.67
CA GLN A 133 11.69 2.42 -4.90
C GLN A 133 11.88 2.92 -6.34
N ILE A 134 12.76 3.89 -6.50
CA ILE A 134 13.19 4.44 -7.79
C ILE A 134 14.66 4.87 -7.67
N ALA A 135 15.45 4.69 -8.72
CA ALA A 135 16.77 5.29 -8.82
C ALA A 135 16.72 6.62 -9.58
N ILE A 136 17.25 7.67 -8.95
CA ILE A 136 17.41 9.01 -9.53
C ILE A 136 18.90 9.34 -9.54
N ASP A 137 19.48 9.52 -10.72
CA ASP A 137 20.93 9.64 -10.92
C ASP A 137 21.72 8.56 -10.15
N GLY A 138 21.20 7.32 -10.19
CA GLY A 138 21.80 6.18 -9.52
C GLY A 138 21.64 6.18 -8.00
N VAL A 139 20.87 7.10 -7.41
CA VAL A 139 20.55 7.09 -5.98
C VAL A 139 19.24 6.38 -5.76
N SER A 140 19.25 5.31 -4.96
CA SER A 140 18.05 4.59 -4.55
C SER A 140 17.23 5.43 -3.56
N LEU A 141 16.00 5.75 -3.94
CA LEU A 141 15.10 6.62 -3.17
C LEU A 141 13.69 6.03 -3.11
N THR A 142 12.94 6.45 -2.08
CA THR A 142 11.52 6.13 -1.95
C THR A 142 10.67 7.24 -2.57
N VAL A 143 9.76 6.86 -3.46
CA VAL A 143 8.77 7.78 -4.02
C VAL A 143 7.83 8.25 -2.91
N ALA A 144 7.84 9.55 -2.62
CA ALA A 144 7.01 10.14 -1.58
C ALA A 144 5.55 10.27 -2.03
N GLU A 145 5.31 10.74 -3.26
CA GLU A 145 3.99 10.99 -3.85
C GLU A 145 4.04 10.85 -5.38
N VAL A 146 2.94 10.42 -6.00
CA VAL A 146 2.75 10.45 -7.46
C VAL A 146 1.49 11.27 -7.78
N SER A 147 1.63 12.26 -8.64
CA SER A 147 0.53 13.07 -9.19
C SER A 147 0.30 12.71 -10.66
N ARG A 148 -0.66 13.38 -11.31
CA ARG A 148 -1.07 13.10 -12.71
C ARG A 148 0.08 13.20 -13.74
N ASP A 149 1.05 14.09 -13.53
CA ASP A 149 2.13 14.36 -14.51
C ASP A 149 3.54 14.42 -13.90
N ARG A 150 3.69 14.09 -12.62
CA ARG A 150 4.94 14.21 -11.86
C ARG A 150 4.91 13.32 -10.62
N PHE A 151 6.05 13.16 -9.98
CA PHE A 151 6.17 12.50 -8.68
C PHE A 151 7.15 13.26 -7.78
N SER A 152 7.21 12.93 -6.50
CA SER A 152 8.19 13.49 -5.58
C SER A 152 8.98 12.43 -4.83
N VAL A 153 10.18 12.80 -4.39
CA VAL A 153 11.04 12.05 -3.47
C VAL A 153 11.53 12.98 -2.36
N ALA A 154 11.76 12.43 -1.17
CA ALA A 154 12.35 13.17 -0.06
C ALA A 154 13.82 12.77 0.11
N LEU A 155 14.69 13.77 0.17
CA LEU A 155 16.13 13.61 0.41
C LEU A 155 16.41 13.89 1.89
N ILE A 156 16.87 12.87 2.59
CA ILE A 156 17.28 12.99 4.00
C ILE A 156 18.70 13.59 4.10
N PRO A 157 19.11 14.08 5.30
CA PRO A 157 20.42 14.71 5.47
C PRO A 157 21.62 13.87 5.00
N LEU A 158 21.58 12.55 5.18
CA LEU A 158 22.65 11.68 4.72
C LEU A 158 22.75 11.68 3.19
N THR A 159 21.63 11.49 2.49
CA THR A 159 21.56 11.52 1.02
C THR A 159 22.03 12.86 0.46
N LEU A 160 21.61 13.97 1.08
CA LEU A 160 22.02 15.31 0.66
C LEU A 160 23.54 15.52 0.75
N ARG A 161 24.20 14.94 1.76
CA ARG A 161 25.66 15.05 1.93
C ARG A 161 26.44 14.04 1.08
N ALA A 162 25.89 12.85 0.87
CA ALA A 162 26.59 11.73 0.25
C ALA A 162 26.42 11.65 -1.29
N THR A 163 25.56 12.49 -1.87
CA THR A 163 25.22 12.44 -3.30
C THR A 163 25.21 13.83 -3.93
N THR A 164 25.25 13.89 -5.26
CA THR A 164 25.13 15.13 -6.04
C THR A 164 23.73 15.74 -6.02
N LEU A 165 22.72 15.06 -5.46
CA LEU A 165 21.32 15.50 -5.51
C LEU A 165 21.06 16.81 -4.75
N SER A 166 21.94 17.19 -3.80
CA SER A 166 21.85 18.46 -3.09
C SER A 166 22.21 19.68 -3.95
N GLU A 167 22.91 19.46 -5.06
CA GLU A 167 23.36 20.48 -6.02
C GLU A 167 22.29 20.79 -7.09
N LEU A 168 21.23 19.97 -7.17
CA LEU A 168 20.19 20.10 -8.19
C LEU A 168 19.30 21.33 -7.96
N SER A 169 18.93 21.94 -9.08
CA SER A 169 18.05 23.10 -9.19
C SER A 169 16.82 22.81 -10.04
N VAL A 170 15.77 23.64 -9.90
CA VAL A 170 14.60 23.56 -10.78
C VAL A 170 15.03 23.80 -12.22
N GLY A 171 14.66 22.88 -13.11
CA GLY A 171 15.08 22.89 -14.51
C GLY A 171 16.05 21.76 -14.86
N ASP A 172 16.78 21.25 -13.87
CA ASP A 172 17.79 20.21 -14.10
C ASP A 172 17.18 18.89 -14.55
N ARG A 173 17.98 18.13 -15.30
CA ARG A 173 17.62 16.82 -15.81
C ARG A 173 18.24 15.74 -14.93
N VAL A 174 17.50 14.66 -14.71
CA VAL A 174 17.97 13.51 -13.92
C VAL A 174 17.67 12.20 -14.63
N ASN A 175 18.55 11.22 -14.52
CA ASN A 175 18.35 9.86 -15.00
C ASN A 175 17.38 9.12 -14.08
N LEU A 176 16.44 8.39 -14.68
CA LEU A 176 15.43 7.62 -13.97
C LEU A 176 15.50 6.14 -14.36
N GLU A 177 15.58 5.27 -13.35
CA GLU A 177 15.44 3.83 -13.48
C GLU A 177 14.40 3.35 -12.45
N PRO A 178 13.34 2.62 -12.87
CA PRO A 178 12.34 2.10 -11.96
C PRO A 178 12.87 0.86 -11.26
N ASP A 179 12.22 0.48 -10.16
CA ASP A 179 12.49 -0.80 -9.51
C ASP A 179 12.35 -1.99 -10.48
N LEU A 180 13.30 -2.94 -10.41
CA LEU A 180 13.36 -4.08 -11.32
C LEU A 180 12.12 -4.97 -11.22
N VAL A 181 11.52 -5.12 -10.02
CA VAL A 181 10.28 -5.88 -9.83
C VAL A 181 9.14 -5.16 -10.56
N VAL A 182 9.00 -3.85 -10.38
CA VAL A 182 8.00 -3.04 -11.09
C VAL A 182 8.14 -3.17 -12.61
N ARG A 183 9.40 -3.13 -13.10
CA ARG A 183 9.72 -3.28 -14.52
C ARG A 183 9.32 -4.65 -15.07
N LEU A 184 9.60 -5.73 -14.33
CA LEU A 184 9.31 -7.10 -14.75
C LEU A 184 7.82 -7.44 -14.69
N VAL A 185 7.12 -6.97 -13.65
CA VAL A 185 5.68 -7.17 -13.47
C VAL A 185 4.89 -6.53 -14.62
N ARG A 186 5.24 -5.29 -15.00
CA ARG A 186 4.54 -4.56 -16.07
C ARG A 186 4.76 -5.10 -17.48
N ARG A 187 5.87 -5.79 -17.74
CA ARG A 187 6.11 -6.43 -19.05
C ARG A 187 5.16 -7.60 -19.33
N ARG A 188 4.49 -8.15 -18.32
CA ARG A 188 3.69 -9.37 -18.46
C ARG A 188 2.18 -9.14 -18.44
N VAL A 189 1.64 -8.22 -17.64
CA VAL A 189 0.20 -7.95 -17.56
C VAL A 189 -0.08 -6.51 -17.06
N PRO A 190 -0.71 -5.62 -17.86
CA PRO A 190 -1.02 -4.23 -17.46
C PRO A 190 -1.89 -4.08 -16.20
N ASP A 191 -2.76 -5.06 -15.92
CA ASP A 191 -3.66 -5.04 -14.75
C ASP A 191 -2.99 -5.42 -13.42
N LEU A 192 -1.86 -6.14 -13.44
CA LEU A 192 -1.19 -6.61 -12.23
C LEU A 192 -0.46 -5.48 -11.48
N ALA A 193 0.01 -4.46 -12.20
CA ALA A 193 0.77 -3.35 -11.61
C ALA A 193 -0.08 -2.47 -10.69
N ARG A 194 -1.39 -2.37 -10.97
CA ARG A 194 -2.35 -1.68 -10.11
C ARG A 194 -2.55 -2.46 -8.81
N SER A 195 -2.71 -3.78 -8.88
CA SER A 195 -2.85 -4.65 -7.70
C SER A 195 -1.59 -4.70 -6.82
N VAL A 196 -0.39 -4.70 -7.41
CA VAL A 196 0.87 -4.66 -6.63
C VAL A 196 1.11 -3.27 -6.02
N THR A 197 0.72 -2.20 -6.71
CA THR A 197 0.83 -0.82 -6.19
C THR A 197 -0.15 -0.57 -5.05
N GLU A 198 -1.39 -1.05 -5.16
CA GLU A 198 -2.37 -1.04 -4.07
C GLU A 198 -1.84 -1.84 -2.88
N ALA A 199 -1.38 -3.08 -3.12
CA ALA A 199 -0.85 -3.94 -2.07
C ALA A 199 0.36 -3.32 -1.33
N VAL A 200 1.28 -2.66 -2.04
CA VAL A 200 2.48 -2.02 -1.43
C VAL A 200 2.13 -0.72 -0.69
N ALA A 201 1.19 0.09 -1.20
CA ALA A 201 0.74 1.31 -0.55
C ALA A 201 -0.06 1.03 0.74
N THR A 202 -0.63 -0.17 0.86
CA THR A 202 -1.36 -0.60 2.06
C THR A 202 -0.47 -1.25 3.12
N LEU A 203 0.79 -1.61 2.82
CA LEU A 203 1.69 -2.34 3.74
C LEU A 203 1.95 -1.73 5.14
N PRO A 204 1.88 -0.40 5.38
CA PRO A 204 2.06 0.11 6.75
C PRO A 204 0.89 -0.21 7.69
N TRP A 205 -0.24 -0.68 7.15
CA TRP A 205 -1.50 -0.85 7.89
C TRP A 205 -2.33 -2.08 7.45
N ALA A 206 -1.97 -2.75 6.35
CA ALA A 206 -2.58 -4.00 5.89
C ALA A 206 -1.81 -5.23 6.36
N GLY A 207 -2.55 -6.30 6.66
CA GLY A 207 -2.02 -7.46 7.35
C GLY A 207 -2.19 -7.35 8.87
N ARG A 208 -1.53 -8.25 9.62
CA ARG A 208 -1.77 -8.40 11.05
C ARG A 208 -1.26 -7.19 11.84
N LEU A 209 -2.17 -6.52 12.54
CA LEU A 209 -1.88 -5.48 13.52
C LEU A 209 -2.15 -6.01 14.94
N SER A 210 -1.46 -5.44 15.93
CA SER A 210 -1.65 -5.82 17.33
C SER A 210 -1.49 -4.64 18.28
N GLY A 211 -2.06 -4.80 19.47
CA GLY A 211 -2.03 -3.81 20.54
C GLY A 211 -2.81 -2.51 20.25
N GLY A 212 -2.81 -1.60 21.23
CA GLY A 212 -3.66 -0.39 21.19
C GLY A 212 -3.47 0.50 19.96
N ARG A 213 -2.23 0.65 19.46
CA ARG A 213 -1.97 1.41 18.22
C ARG A 213 -2.59 0.76 16.97
N GLY A 214 -2.58 -0.57 16.88
CA GLY A 214 -3.21 -1.29 15.78
C GLY A 214 -4.72 -1.12 15.80
N VAL A 215 -5.32 -1.17 16.99
CA VAL A 215 -6.75 -0.89 17.19
C VAL A 215 -7.09 0.54 16.77
N GLU A 216 -6.34 1.55 17.22
CA GLU A 216 -6.54 2.96 16.82
C GLU A 216 -6.51 3.16 15.30
N GLN A 217 -5.57 2.50 14.61
CA GLN A 217 -5.46 2.56 13.15
C GLN A 217 -6.69 1.96 12.46
N ALA A 218 -7.15 0.80 12.93
CA ALA A 218 -8.32 0.13 12.39
C ALA A 218 -9.61 0.95 12.63
N LEU A 219 -9.74 1.61 13.80
CA LEU A 219 -10.85 2.52 14.08
C LEU A 219 -10.87 3.72 13.13
N ALA A 220 -9.70 4.33 12.86
CA ALA A 220 -9.60 5.43 11.92
C ALA A 220 -10.02 5.02 10.49
N GLN A 221 -9.64 3.82 10.07
CA GLN A 221 -10.06 3.26 8.78
C GLN A 221 -11.57 3.02 8.71
N LEU A 222 -12.14 2.43 9.76
CA LEU A 222 -13.58 2.17 9.85
C LEU A 222 -14.37 3.49 9.84
N ALA A 223 -13.89 4.51 10.57
CA ALA A 223 -14.45 5.87 10.58
C ALA A 223 -14.46 6.52 9.19
N ALA A 224 -13.41 6.27 8.39
CA ALA A 224 -13.30 6.74 7.01
C ALA A 224 -14.18 5.98 6.00
N GLY A 225 -14.91 4.94 6.43
CA GLY A 225 -15.74 4.08 5.58
C GLY A 225 -14.97 2.97 4.87
N GLY A 226 -13.76 2.66 5.34
CA GLY A 226 -13.01 1.45 4.97
C GLY A 226 -13.49 0.23 5.75
N ALA A 227 -12.95 -0.94 5.39
CA ALA A 227 -13.19 -2.21 6.08
C ALA A 227 -12.05 -2.57 7.03
N VAL A 228 -12.27 -3.48 7.96
CA VAL A 228 -11.21 -4.14 8.75
C VAL A 228 -11.48 -5.64 8.77
N MET A 229 -10.48 -6.46 9.07
CA MET A 229 -10.64 -7.89 9.24
C MET A 229 -10.43 -8.27 10.71
N ILE A 230 -11.31 -9.10 11.26
CA ILE A 230 -11.28 -9.55 12.66
C ILE A 230 -11.17 -11.07 12.67
N TRP A 231 -10.15 -11.59 13.34
CA TRP A 231 -9.88 -13.02 13.49
C TRP A 231 -10.23 -13.49 14.89
N ASP A 232 -10.91 -14.64 14.98
CA ASP A 232 -11.23 -15.34 16.21
C ASP A 232 -10.58 -16.74 16.19
N PRO A 233 -9.33 -16.89 16.69
CA PRO A 233 -8.61 -18.17 16.65
C PRO A 233 -9.17 -19.23 17.59
N ASP A 234 -9.76 -18.81 18.70
CA ASP A 234 -10.00 -19.69 19.84
C ASP A 234 -11.41 -20.30 19.83
N ARG A 235 -12.37 -19.67 19.12
CA ARG A 235 -13.77 -20.07 19.17
C ARG A 235 -14.34 -20.55 17.83
N GLU A 236 -14.25 -19.74 16.78
CA GLU A 236 -14.74 -20.13 15.45
C GLU A 236 -13.61 -20.58 14.52
N GLY A 237 -12.37 -20.08 14.74
CA GLY A 237 -11.28 -20.31 13.80
C GLY A 237 -11.56 -19.66 12.45
N GLU A 238 -12.30 -18.54 12.45
CA GLU A 238 -12.78 -17.81 11.29
C GLU A 238 -12.45 -16.31 11.38
N GLY A 239 -12.33 -15.69 10.20
CA GLY A 239 -12.07 -14.26 10.08
C GLY A 239 -13.17 -13.56 9.30
N ASP A 240 -13.62 -12.42 9.80
CA ASP A 240 -14.68 -11.63 9.16
C ASP A 240 -14.14 -10.31 8.63
N VAL A 241 -14.61 -9.91 7.46
CA VAL A 241 -14.49 -8.52 7.01
C VAL A 241 -15.64 -7.70 7.58
N VAL A 242 -15.28 -6.61 8.27
CA VAL A 242 -16.19 -5.71 8.95
C VAL A 242 -16.22 -4.33 8.29
N PHE A 243 -17.43 -3.82 8.05
CA PHE A 243 -17.69 -2.44 7.66
C PHE A 243 -18.67 -1.78 8.65
N ALA A 244 -18.54 -0.46 8.84
CA ALA A 244 -19.55 0.29 9.58
C ALA A 244 -20.80 0.54 8.74
N GLY A 245 -21.97 0.25 9.29
CA GLY A 245 -23.24 0.28 8.57
C GLY A 245 -23.60 1.68 8.08
N ALA A 246 -23.33 2.72 8.88
CA ALA A 246 -23.61 4.11 8.54
C ALA A 246 -22.83 4.64 7.32
N ARG A 247 -21.71 4.00 6.98
CA ARG A 247 -20.83 4.39 5.86
C ARG A 247 -20.83 3.36 4.72
N LEU A 248 -21.69 2.33 4.79
CA LEU A 248 -21.65 1.23 3.85
C LEU A 248 -22.06 1.66 2.43
N ARG A 249 -21.19 1.41 1.46
CA ARG A 249 -21.42 1.71 0.04
C ARG A 249 -21.84 0.45 -0.71
N PRO A 250 -22.60 0.55 -1.82
CA PRO A 250 -22.95 -0.59 -2.66
C PRO A 250 -21.73 -1.43 -3.07
N GLU A 251 -20.61 -0.79 -3.40
CA GLU A 251 -19.37 -1.46 -3.80
C GLU A 251 -18.77 -2.30 -2.67
N ALA A 252 -18.91 -1.86 -1.41
CA ALA A 252 -18.48 -2.64 -0.26
C ALA A 252 -19.32 -3.92 -0.13
N PHE A 253 -20.63 -3.85 -0.34
CA PHE A 253 -21.48 -5.04 -0.33
C PHE A 253 -21.17 -5.98 -1.50
N THR A 254 -20.91 -5.44 -2.70
CA THR A 254 -20.45 -6.25 -3.84
C THR A 254 -19.14 -6.97 -3.50
N PHE A 255 -18.21 -6.29 -2.82
CA PHE A 255 -16.96 -6.90 -2.35
C PHE A 255 -17.22 -8.05 -1.38
N LEU A 256 -18.12 -7.88 -0.39
CA LEU A 256 -18.51 -8.97 0.52
C LEU A 256 -19.04 -10.19 -0.26
N LEU A 257 -19.87 -9.98 -1.28
CA LEU A 257 -20.50 -11.07 -2.03
C LEU A 257 -19.59 -11.79 -3.03
N THR A 258 -18.56 -11.10 -3.52
CA THR A 258 -17.77 -11.59 -4.66
C THR A 258 -16.33 -11.91 -4.32
N GLN A 259 -15.81 -11.38 -3.20
CA GLN A 259 -14.43 -11.59 -2.76
C GLN A 259 -14.37 -12.25 -1.39
N VAL A 260 -15.23 -11.86 -0.45
CA VAL A 260 -15.27 -12.43 0.90
C VAL A 260 -16.08 -13.74 0.91
N CYS A 261 -17.19 -13.79 0.17
CA CYS A 261 -17.96 -14.97 -0.18
C CYS A 261 -18.68 -15.72 0.98
N GLY A 262 -18.52 -15.26 2.23
CA GLY A 262 -19.32 -15.74 3.36
C GLY A 262 -20.78 -15.27 3.35
N HIS A 263 -21.39 -15.25 4.53
CA HIS A 263 -22.77 -14.84 4.73
C HIS A 263 -22.83 -13.45 5.38
N PRO A 264 -23.09 -12.36 4.62
CA PRO A 264 -23.12 -11.04 5.20
C PRO A 264 -24.24 -10.89 6.23
N THR A 265 -23.86 -10.68 7.49
CA THR A 265 -24.77 -10.40 8.60
C THR A 265 -24.56 -9.00 9.15
N VAL A 266 -25.51 -8.51 9.93
CA VAL A 266 -25.53 -7.12 10.39
C VAL A 266 -25.56 -7.04 11.91
N PRO A 267 -24.38 -7.09 12.57
CA PRO A 267 -24.28 -6.86 14.00
C PRO A 267 -24.85 -5.51 14.41
N CYS A 268 -25.77 -5.54 15.37
CA CYS A 268 -26.44 -4.38 15.93
C CYS A 268 -26.34 -4.41 17.45
N ALA A 269 -26.20 -3.24 18.07
CA ALA A 269 -26.49 -3.12 19.50
C ALA A 269 -27.97 -3.48 19.76
N PRO A 270 -28.29 -4.17 20.88
CA PRO A 270 -29.66 -4.59 21.21
C PRO A 270 -30.68 -3.45 21.13
N GLU A 271 -30.32 -2.26 21.60
CA GLU A 271 -31.22 -1.10 21.68
C GLU A 271 -31.64 -0.62 20.28
N VAL A 272 -30.83 -0.85 19.25
CA VAL A 272 -31.20 -0.56 17.86
C VAL A 272 -32.32 -1.49 17.40
N LEU A 273 -32.20 -2.78 17.69
CA LEU A 273 -33.18 -3.79 17.29
C LEU A 273 -34.49 -3.64 18.08
N ASP A 274 -34.39 -3.36 19.38
CA ASP A 274 -35.53 -3.10 20.25
C ASP A 274 -36.31 -1.86 19.77
N ARG A 275 -35.61 -0.75 19.49
CA ARG A 275 -36.22 0.49 18.95
C ARG A 275 -36.92 0.26 17.61
N LEU A 276 -36.36 -0.62 16.78
CA LEU A 276 -36.90 -0.92 15.45
C LEU A 276 -37.90 -2.07 15.46
N GLU A 277 -38.23 -2.63 16.62
CA GLU A 277 -39.14 -3.77 16.78
C GLU A 277 -38.77 -4.93 15.84
N ILE A 278 -37.47 -5.17 15.65
CA ILE A 278 -36.96 -6.34 14.93
C ILE A 278 -36.74 -7.40 16.00
N GLY A 279 -37.61 -8.41 16.05
CA GLY A 279 -37.55 -9.48 17.04
C GLY A 279 -36.53 -10.58 16.72
N PRO A 280 -36.18 -11.44 17.69
CA PRO A 280 -35.29 -12.58 17.48
C PRO A 280 -35.92 -13.63 16.57
N VAL A 281 -35.10 -14.39 15.85
CA VAL A 281 -35.57 -15.60 15.15
C VAL A 281 -35.95 -16.66 16.19
N PRO A 282 -37.15 -17.25 16.14
CA PRO A 282 -37.57 -18.29 17.09
C PRO A 282 -36.69 -19.55 16.98
N GLY A 283 -36.31 -20.14 18.12
CA GLY A 283 -35.58 -21.40 18.16
C GLY A 283 -34.55 -21.47 19.31
N PRO A 284 -33.87 -22.61 19.48
CA PRO A 284 -32.87 -22.80 20.54
C PRO A 284 -31.54 -22.05 20.28
N GLY A 285 -31.34 -21.49 19.09
CA GLY A 285 -30.08 -20.85 18.67
C GLY A 285 -29.10 -21.83 18.02
N ASP A 286 -27.86 -21.38 17.81
CA ASP A 286 -26.76 -22.18 17.27
C ASP A 286 -25.75 -22.60 18.36
N ARG A 287 -24.76 -23.40 17.98
CA ARG A 287 -23.68 -23.88 18.88
C ARG A 287 -22.76 -22.75 19.38
N HIS A 288 -22.84 -21.59 18.73
CA HIS A 288 -21.98 -20.44 18.91
C HIS A 288 -22.67 -19.35 19.76
N GLY A 289 -23.95 -19.53 20.11
CA GLY A 289 -24.74 -18.56 20.87
C GLY A 289 -25.03 -17.28 20.08
N THR A 290 -25.01 -17.35 18.75
CA THR A 290 -25.37 -16.26 17.84
C THR A 290 -26.83 -15.88 18.06
N ARG A 291 -27.15 -14.58 18.00
CA ARG A 291 -28.50 -14.04 18.25
C ARG A 291 -29.13 -13.48 16.97
N PRO A 292 -29.53 -14.33 16.02
CA PRO A 292 -30.15 -13.89 14.79
C PRO A 292 -31.51 -13.22 15.06
N HIS A 293 -31.77 -12.17 14.31
CA HIS A 293 -33.02 -11.44 14.31
C HIS A 293 -33.72 -11.56 12.97
N ILE A 294 -35.01 -11.26 12.94
CA ILE A 294 -35.83 -11.39 11.73
C ILE A 294 -35.18 -10.59 10.59
N PRO A 295 -34.92 -11.23 9.43
CA PRO A 295 -34.33 -10.55 8.29
C PRO A 295 -35.22 -9.39 7.81
N VAL A 296 -34.59 -8.33 7.30
CA VAL A 296 -35.28 -7.10 6.88
C VAL A 296 -34.86 -6.63 5.51
N ASP A 297 -35.76 -5.91 4.83
CA ASP A 297 -35.47 -5.10 3.65
C ASP A 297 -36.01 -3.69 3.84
N LEU A 298 -35.41 -2.71 3.17
CA LEU A 298 -35.87 -1.32 3.19
C LEU A 298 -37.22 -1.17 2.49
N ALA A 299 -38.26 -0.73 3.21
CA ALA A 299 -39.62 -0.62 2.69
C ALA A 299 -39.77 0.41 1.56
N SER A 300 -38.93 1.44 1.53
CA SER A 300 -38.91 2.42 0.44
C SER A 300 -38.14 1.96 -0.80
N GLY A 301 -37.58 0.75 -0.79
CA GLY A 301 -36.88 0.16 -1.93
C GLY A 301 -37.85 -0.14 -3.09
N THR A 302 -37.35 -0.07 -4.33
CA THR A 302 -38.15 -0.30 -5.54
C THR A 302 -37.87 -1.65 -6.20
N GLY A 303 -36.90 -2.42 -5.70
CA GLY A 303 -36.52 -3.73 -6.23
C GLY A 303 -36.94 -4.89 -5.32
N THR A 304 -36.15 -5.96 -5.33
CA THR A 304 -36.44 -7.18 -4.56
C THR A 304 -35.72 -7.24 -3.21
N GLY A 305 -34.87 -6.26 -2.90
CA GLY A 305 -34.07 -6.21 -1.67
C GLY A 305 -32.71 -6.92 -1.74
N VAL A 306 -32.49 -7.81 -2.72
CA VAL A 306 -31.31 -8.69 -2.74
C VAL A 306 -30.03 -8.05 -3.32
N SER A 307 -30.15 -7.00 -4.13
CA SER A 307 -28.97 -6.41 -4.79
C SER A 307 -28.01 -5.80 -3.77
N ALA A 308 -26.73 -5.69 -4.13
CA ALA A 308 -25.72 -5.06 -3.27
C ALA A 308 -26.10 -3.63 -2.86
N ALA A 309 -26.68 -2.86 -3.79
CA ALA A 309 -27.14 -1.50 -3.54
C ALA A 309 -28.33 -1.45 -2.56
N GLU A 310 -29.29 -2.36 -2.70
CA GLU A 310 -30.47 -2.43 -1.82
C GLU A 310 -30.08 -2.88 -0.41
N ARG A 311 -29.26 -3.94 -0.27
CA ARG A 311 -28.76 -4.38 1.04
C ARG A 311 -27.93 -3.30 1.72
N ALA A 312 -27.06 -2.60 0.99
CA ALA A 312 -26.33 -1.45 1.54
C ALA A 312 -27.26 -0.30 1.98
N ALA A 313 -28.36 -0.06 1.27
CA ALA A 313 -29.36 0.92 1.68
C ALA A 313 -30.11 0.50 2.95
N THR A 314 -30.53 -0.76 3.04
CA THR A 314 -31.17 -1.34 4.24
C THR A 314 -30.25 -1.22 5.46
N VAL A 315 -28.97 -1.58 5.34
CA VAL A 315 -27.99 -1.46 6.43
C VAL A 315 -27.79 -0.01 6.87
N ARG A 316 -27.61 0.92 5.91
CA ARG A 316 -27.49 2.35 6.24
C ARG A 316 -28.73 2.86 6.96
N ARG A 317 -29.92 2.36 6.60
CA ARG A 317 -31.15 2.72 7.32
C ARG A 317 -31.17 2.13 8.73
N LEU A 318 -30.77 0.88 8.93
CA LEU A 318 -30.64 0.28 10.28
C LEU A 318 -29.72 1.13 11.19
N ALA A 319 -28.62 1.64 10.63
CA ALA A 319 -27.66 2.48 11.34
C ALA A 319 -28.15 3.93 11.59
N HIS A 320 -29.25 4.36 10.95
CA HIS A 320 -29.70 5.75 11.04
C HIS A 320 -30.39 6.03 12.38
N PRO A 321 -30.11 7.16 13.06
CA PRO A 321 -30.70 7.48 14.36
C PRO A 321 -32.24 7.64 14.29
N ASP A 322 -32.75 8.21 13.20
CA ASP A 322 -34.20 8.41 12.99
C ASP A 322 -34.91 7.24 12.30
N ALA A 323 -34.29 6.06 12.25
CA ALA A 323 -34.94 4.86 11.72
C ALA A 323 -36.13 4.44 12.58
N ARG A 324 -37.20 3.98 11.93
CA ARG A 324 -38.48 3.60 12.54
C ARG A 324 -38.85 2.18 12.12
N PRO A 325 -39.66 1.45 12.92
CA PRO A 325 -40.10 0.10 12.57
C PRO A 325 -40.72 -0.04 11.18
N ALA A 326 -41.46 0.99 10.73
CA ALA A 326 -42.15 1.05 9.44
C ALA A 326 -41.21 1.21 8.23
N ASP A 327 -39.94 1.55 8.43
CA ASP A 327 -38.96 1.63 7.34
C ASP A 327 -38.53 0.25 6.83
N PHE A 328 -38.92 -0.82 7.51
CA PHE A 328 -38.43 -2.17 7.26
C PHE A 328 -39.57 -3.15 6.97
N LEU A 329 -39.42 -3.89 5.88
CA LEU A 329 -40.20 -5.08 5.57
C LEU A 329 -39.62 -6.29 6.31
N ARG A 330 -40.46 -7.27 6.62
CA ARG A 330 -40.10 -8.50 7.34
C ARG A 330 -40.88 -9.69 6.72
N PRO A 331 -40.22 -10.78 6.28
CA PRO A 331 -38.76 -10.96 6.19
C PRO A 331 -38.13 -10.13 5.06
N GLY A 332 -36.80 -10.18 4.95
CA GLY A 332 -36.02 -9.57 3.87
C GLY A 332 -34.66 -10.25 3.66
N HIS A 333 -33.70 -9.56 3.06
CA HIS A 333 -32.41 -10.14 2.63
C HIS A 333 -31.20 -9.63 3.43
N VAL A 334 -31.41 -8.76 4.41
CA VAL A 334 -30.41 -8.35 5.39
C VAL A 334 -30.68 -9.06 6.70
N PHE A 335 -29.66 -9.68 7.29
CA PHE A 335 -29.77 -10.57 8.46
C PHE A 335 -29.16 -9.91 9.70
N PRO A 336 -29.95 -9.25 10.58
CA PRO A 336 -29.41 -8.61 11.77
C PRO A 336 -29.02 -9.63 12.84
N LEU A 337 -27.94 -9.34 13.56
CA LEU A 337 -27.50 -10.09 14.74
C LEU A 337 -27.46 -9.14 15.94
N ALA A 338 -27.95 -9.57 17.10
CA ALA A 338 -27.83 -8.77 18.32
C ALA A 338 -26.52 -9.07 19.04
N ALA A 339 -25.71 -8.04 19.28
CA ALA A 339 -24.60 -8.15 20.22
C ALA A 339 -25.12 -8.43 21.64
N ARG A 340 -24.26 -8.97 22.50
CA ARG A 340 -24.51 -9.07 23.95
C ARG A 340 -24.44 -7.67 24.60
N PRO A 341 -25.32 -7.36 25.58
CA PRO A 341 -25.26 -6.08 26.29
C PRO A 341 -23.92 -5.81 26.98
N GLY A 342 -23.24 -6.83 27.51
CA GLY A 342 -21.89 -6.71 28.06
C GLY A 342 -20.77 -6.66 27.02
N GLY A 343 -21.10 -6.64 25.72
CA GLY A 343 -20.13 -6.52 24.62
C GLY A 343 -19.05 -7.60 24.64
N LEU A 344 -17.83 -7.20 24.27
CA LEU A 344 -16.66 -8.09 24.21
C LEU A 344 -16.29 -8.72 25.56
N ALA A 345 -16.66 -8.08 26.68
CA ALA A 345 -16.42 -8.63 28.02
C ALA A 345 -17.38 -9.80 28.35
N GLU A 346 -18.56 -9.83 27.75
CA GLU A 346 -19.53 -10.93 27.90
C GLU A 346 -19.32 -12.02 26.83
N ARG A 347 -19.05 -11.62 25.58
CA ARG A 347 -18.80 -12.54 24.46
C ARG A 347 -17.79 -11.94 23.49
N ALA A 348 -16.65 -12.60 23.33
CA ALA A 348 -15.63 -12.24 22.36
C ALA A 348 -15.92 -12.86 20.98
N GLY A 349 -17.04 -12.49 20.36
CA GLY A 349 -17.39 -12.92 18.99
C GLY A 349 -17.42 -11.76 17.99
N HIS A 350 -17.47 -12.05 16.68
CA HIS A 350 -17.46 -11.01 15.63
C HIS A 350 -18.65 -10.06 15.70
N THR A 351 -19.79 -10.52 16.23
CA THR A 351 -20.96 -9.67 16.47
C THR A 351 -20.64 -8.54 17.47
N GLU A 352 -20.11 -8.89 18.65
CA GLU A 352 -19.73 -7.90 19.66
C GLU A 352 -18.54 -7.05 19.20
N ALA A 353 -17.56 -7.66 18.54
CA ALA A 353 -16.40 -6.97 18.00
C ALA A 353 -16.81 -5.89 16.98
N THR A 354 -17.73 -6.21 16.06
CA THR A 354 -18.24 -5.28 15.06
C THR A 354 -18.93 -4.08 15.71
N VAL A 355 -19.81 -4.33 16.70
CA VAL A 355 -20.52 -3.27 17.41
C VAL A 355 -19.55 -2.40 18.22
N ALA A 356 -18.62 -3.01 18.95
CA ALA A 356 -17.61 -2.31 19.75
C ALA A 356 -16.73 -1.40 18.87
N MET A 357 -16.26 -1.90 17.72
CA MET A 357 -15.48 -1.11 16.78
C MET A 357 -16.26 0.06 16.19
N CYS A 358 -17.53 -0.14 15.83
CA CYS A 358 -18.37 0.96 15.35
C CYS A 358 -18.50 2.07 16.41
N VAL A 359 -18.79 1.70 17.66
CA VAL A 359 -18.91 2.64 18.78
C VAL A 359 -17.59 3.38 19.03
N ALA A 360 -16.47 2.65 19.10
CA ALA A 360 -15.16 3.23 19.34
C ALA A 360 -14.67 4.12 18.20
N ALA A 361 -15.12 3.88 16.96
CA ALA A 361 -14.89 4.75 15.80
C ALA A 361 -15.80 5.98 15.77
N GLY A 362 -16.67 6.19 16.78
CA GLY A 362 -17.61 7.29 16.84
C GLY A 362 -18.79 7.17 15.85
N LEU A 363 -19.13 5.95 15.46
CA LEU A 363 -20.21 5.64 14.51
C LEU A 363 -21.41 4.97 15.22
N PRO A 364 -22.61 4.98 14.61
CA PRO A 364 -23.75 4.23 15.13
C PRO A 364 -23.40 2.75 15.33
N PRO A 365 -23.96 2.08 16.35
CA PRO A 365 -23.59 0.72 16.75
C PRO A 365 -24.24 -0.36 15.86
N VAL A 366 -24.06 -0.20 14.55
CA VAL A 366 -24.55 -1.10 13.50
C VAL A 366 -23.43 -1.26 12.48
N GLY A 367 -23.00 -2.50 12.26
CA GLY A 367 -22.00 -2.85 11.26
C GLY A 367 -22.46 -3.98 10.36
N VAL A 368 -21.62 -4.38 9.42
CA VAL A 368 -21.76 -5.60 8.63
C VAL A 368 -20.51 -6.42 8.82
N CYS A 369 -20.66 -7.71 9.10
CA CYS A 369 -19.57 -8.68 9.09
C CYS A 369 -19.89 -9.81 8.10
N CYS A 370 -18.86 -10.44 7.58
CA CYS A 370 -18.98 -11.49 6.57
C CYS A 370 -17.71 -12.34 6.65
N GLU A 371 -17.89 -13.64 6.84
CA GLU A 371 -16.84 -14.62 7.03
C GLU A 371 -16.04 -14.80 5.73
N VAL A 372 -14.72 -14.88 5.81
CA VAL A 372 -13.87 -15.06 4.63
C VAL A 372 -13.83 -16.53 4.21
N MET A 373 -14.24 -16.80 2.98
CA MET A 373 -14.26 -18.13 2.39
C MET A 373 -13.24 -18.27 1.25
N ASN A 374 -12.55 -19.41 1.22
CA ASN A 374 -11.65 -19.79 0.14
C ASN A 374 -12.43 -20.07 -1.15
N PRO A 375 -11.79 -20.01 -2.34
CA PRO A 375 -12.45 -20.26 -3.62
C PRO A 375 -13.06 -21.67 -3.77
N ASP A 376 -12.59 -22.63 -2.98
CA ASP A 376 -13.11 -24.00 -2.95
C ASP A 376 -14.32 -24.18 -2.00
N GLY A 377 -14.75 -23.09 -1.34
CA GLY A 377 -15.88 -23.09 -0.41
C GLY A 377 -15.50 -23.42 1.04
N THR A 378 -14.23 -23.66 1.35
CA THR A 378 -13.76 -23.85 2.74
C THR A 378 -13.56 -22.52 3.45
N MET A 379 -13.59 -22.51 4.78
CA MET A 379 -13.33 -21.29 5.55
C MET A 379 -11.84 -20.95 5.52
N ALA A 380 -11.52 -19.66 5.39
CA ALA A 380 -10.14 -19.19 5.35
C ALA A 380 -9.47 -19.34 6.72
N GLY A 381 -8.34 -20.04 6.77
CA GLY A 381 -7.53 -20.17 7.98
C GLY A 381 -6.63 -18.95 8.20
N ALA A 382 -5.86 -18.96 9.30
CA ALA A 382 -5.00 -17.83 9.67
C ALA A 382 -4.04 -17.36 8.55
N ALA A 383 -3.43 -18.28 7.80
CA ALA A 383 -2.53 -17.95 6.69
C ALA A 383 -3.29 -17.36 5.49
N ASP A 384 -4.48 -17.89 5.17
CA ASP A 384 -5.32 -17.40 4.09
C ASP A 384 -5.80 -15.97 4.38
N LEU A 385 -6.17 -15.70 5.64
CA LEU A 385 -6.60 -14.38 6.10
C LEU A 385 -5.47 -13.35 6.04
N GLU A 386 -4.24 -13.73 6.38
CA GLU A 386 -3.09 -12.83 6.25
C GLU A 386 -2.83 -12.49 4.77
N ILE A 387 -2.91 -13.48 3.88
CA ILE A 387 -2.83 -13.27 2.43
C ILE A 387 -3.97 -12.38 1.94
N ALA A 388 -5.20 -12.62 2.38
CA ALA A 388 -6.38 -11.85 2.00
C ALA A 388 -6.30 -10.40 2.50
N ALA A 389 -5.88 -10.19 3.74
CA ALA A 389 -5.67 -8.88 4.34
C ALA A 389 -4.62 -8.06 3.57
N LEU A 390 -3.50 -8.69 3.19
CA LEU A 390 -2.50 -8.04 2.33
C LEU A 390 -3.03 -7.76 0.93
N ARG A 391 -3.74 -8.72 0.32
CA ARG A 391 -4.31 -8.61 -1.02
C ARG A 391 -5.35 -7.49 -1.12
N TRP A 392 -6.18 -7.35 -0.10
CA TRP A 392 -7.28 -6.37 -0.07
C TRP A 392 -6.89 -5.05 0.59
N GLY A 393 -5.67 -4.97 1.12
CA GLY A 393 -5.20 -3.80 1.86
C GLY A 393 -6.08 -3.55 3.09
N LEU A 394 -6.32 -4.57 3.93
CA LEU A 394 -7.13 -4.45 5.14
C LEU A 394 -6.28 -4.73 6.40
N PRO A 395 -6.48 -3.97 7.49
CA PRO A 395 -5.97 -4.33 8.80
C PRO A 395 -6.58 -5.65 9.25
N LEU A 396 -5.77 -6.57 9.78
CA LEU A 396 -6.21 -7.81 10.40
C LEU A 396 -5.92 -7.74 11.91
N LEU A 397 -6.96 -7.81 12.73
CA LEU A 397 -6.89 -7.75 14.19
C LEU A 397 -7.35 -9.06 14.81
N ASP A 398 -6.79 -9.39 15.96
CA ASP A 398 -7.29 -10.49 16.80
C ASP A 398 -8.42 -9.97 17.69
N VAL A 399 -9.51 -10.75 17.82
CA VAL A 399 -10.64 -10.38 18.70
C VAL A 399 -10.18 -10.17 20.15
N ALA A 400 -9.16 -10.92 20.58
CA ALA A 400 -8.55 -10.77 21.90
C ALA A 400 -7.85 -9.42 22.11
N ASP A 401 -7.31 -8.80 21.05
CA ASP A 401 -6.73 -7.46 21.14
C ASP A 401 -7.81 -6.39 21.22
N LEU A 402 -8.95 -6.58 20.55
CA LEU A 402 -10.11 -5.71 20.72
C LEU A 402 -10.62 -5.73 22.15
N GLY A 403 -10.78 -6.91 22.76
CA GLY A 403 -11.26 -7.03 24.15
C GLY A 403 -10.33 -6.44 25.21
N LYS A 404 -9.06 -6.17 24.89
CA LYS A 404 -8.12 -5.49 25.80
C LYS A 404 -8.12 -3.97 25.66
N HIS A 405 -8.60 -3.46 24.52
CA HIS A 405 -8.39 -2.07 24.12
C HIS A 405 -9.67 -1.30 23.83
N LEU A 406 -10.82 -1.98 23.73
CA LEU A 406 -12.18 -1.45 23.66
C LEU A 406 -12.94 -1.84 24.92
#